data_AF-A0A2N2TRY0-F1
#
_entry.id   AF-A0A2N2TRY0-F1
#
_cell.length_a   1.000
_cell.length_b   1.000
_cell.length_c   1.000
_cell.angle_alpha   90.00
_cell.angle_beta   90.00
_cell.angle_gamma   90.00
#
_symmetry.space_group_name_H-M   'P 1'
#
loop_
_entity.id
_entity.type
_entity.pdbx_description
1 polymer ?
#
loop_
_entity_poly.entity_id
_entity_poly.type
_entity_poly.pdbx_seq_one_letter_code
_entity_poly.pdbx_strand_id
1 'polypeptide(L)'
;MISAADFSISKIPHFNARGLRRCVVPGAGCSIGTDAVGYSSSTADFWCGRNDAILVRITWMGYSWSFQVLDGSVQPIPNEKEPMEELAFVVARELYRWITEDAADLPPFDD
;
A
#
# COMPACT_ATOMS: atom_id res chain seq x y z
N MET A 1 2.10 -16.78 9.84
CA MET A 1 2.31 -16.36 8.43
C MET A 1 1.41 -15.16 8.25
N ILE A 2 1.98 -13.97 8.08
CA ILE A 2 1.20 -12.72 8.04
C ILE A 2 0.47 -12.62 6.71
N SER A 3 -0.81 -12.30 6.78
CA SER A 3 -1.75 -12.23 5.67
C SER A 3 -2.32 -10.81 5.53
N ALA A 4 -2.90 -10.50 4.37
CA ALA A 4 -3.64 -9.25 4.19
C ALA A 4 -4.82 -9.12 5.18
N ALA A 5 -5.37 -10.25 5.62
CA ALA A 5 -6.42 -10.31 6.64
C ALA A 5 -5.97 -9.85 8.04
N ASP A 6 -4.67 -9.70 8.28
CA ASP A 6 -4.14 -9.15 9.54
C ASP A 6 -4.21 -7.61 9.57
N PHE A 7 -4.63 -6.99 8.47
CA PHE A 7 -4.79 -5.55 8.32
C PHE A 7 -6.20 -5.21 7.83
N SER A 8 -6.77 -4.13 8.37
CA SER A 8 -7.96 -3.51 7.82
C SER A 8 -7.52 -2.41 6.86
N ILE A 9 -7.66 -2.68 5.56
CA ILE A 9 -7.31 -1.75 4.47
C ILE A 9 -8.62 -1.25 3.87
N SER A 10 -8.84 0.06 3.90
CA SER A 10 -10.05 0.66 3.36
C SER A 10 -9.70 1.78 2.40
N LYS A 11 -10.37 1.79 1.25
CA LYS A 11 -10.23 2.87 0.28
C LYS A 11 -10.76 4.18 0.85
N ILE A 12 -10.05 5.26 0.59
CA ILE A 12 -10.42 6.61 0.99
C ILE A 12 -10.33 7.57 -0.20
N PRO A 13 -10.97 8.76 -0.14
CA PRO A 13 -10.70 9.82 -1.08
C PRO A 13 -9.20 10.15 -1.14
N HIS A 14 -8.75 10.67 -2.27
CA HIS A 14 -7.38 11.12 -2.43
C HIS A 14 -6.96 12.08 -1.31
N PHE A 15 -5.91 11.72 -0.58
CA PHE A 15 -5.36 12.58 0.47
C PHE A 15 -4.17 13.40 -0.04
N ASN A 16 -4.00 14.59 0.55
CA ASN A 16 -2.83 15.42 0.35
C ASN A 16 -1.75 15.08 1.37
N ALA A 17 -0.57 14.66 0.90
CA ALA A 17 0.56 14.31 1.75
C ALA A 17 1.30 15.53 2.34
N ARG A 18 1.00 16.75 1.87
CA ARG A 18 1.66 17.97 2.35
C ARG A 18 1.39 18.16 3.84
N GLY A 19 2.47 18.20 4.62
CA GLY A 19 2.42 18.34 6.07
C GLY A 19 2.17 17.05 6.84
N LEU A 20 2.05 15.91 6.15
CA LEU A 20 2.05 14.59 6.79
C LEU A 20 3.48 14.11 7.00
N ARG A 21 3.70 13.40 8.11
CA ARG A 21 4.97 12.74 8.41
C ARG A 21 5.07 11.43 7.64
N ARG A 22 6.25 11.10 7.12
CA ARG A 22 6.54 9.78 6.56
C ARG A 22 6.59 8.73 7.66
N CYS A 23 6.13 7.52 7.34
CA CYS A 23 6.28 6.37 8.24
C CYS A 23 7.77 5.96 8.37
N VAL A 24 8.09 5.17 9.41
CA VAL A 24 9.45 4.63 9.62
C VAL A 24 9.90 3.79 8.42
N VAL A 25 9.00 2.93 7.92
CA VAL A 25 9.14 2.35 6.58
C VAL A 25 8.35 3.23 5.62
N PRO A 26 8.99 3.87 4.64
CA PRO A 26 8.37 4.94 3.86
C PRO A 26 7.40 4.44 2.79
N GLY A 27 7.38 3.13 2.52
CA GLY A 27 6.61 2.55 1.43
C GLY A 27 7.10 1.16 1.02
N ALA A 28 6.50 0.64 -0.03
CA ALA A 28 6.83 -0.61 -0.68
C ALA A 28 6.77 -0.45 -2.21
N GLY A 29 7.38 -1.36 -2.95
CA GLY A 29 7.30 -1.35 -4.41
C GLY A 29 7.43 -2.74 -4.98
N CYS A 30 6.86 -2.94 -6.17
CA CYS A 30 7.00 -4.16 -6.94
C CYS A 30 7.41 -3.82 -8.37
N SER A 31 8.30 -4.62 -8.95
CA SER A 31 8.68 -4.52 -10.35
C SER A 31 8.79 -5.90 -10.95
N ILE A 32 8.13 -6.12 -12.08
CA ILE A 32 8.11 -7.39 -12.80
C ILE A 32 8.63 -7.12 -14.21
N GLY A 33 9.71 -7.83 -14.58
CA GLY A 33 10.16 -7.90 -15.96
C GLY A 33 9.37 -9.00 -16.66
N THR A 34 8.72 -8.69 -17.78
CA THR A 34 8.13 -9.72 -18.65
C THR A 34 8.85 -9.74 -19.99
N ASP A 35 9.23 -10.94 -20.40
CA ASP A 35 10.13 -11.24 -21.52
C ASP A 35 9.59 -10.76 -22.89
N ALA A 36 8.31 -10.39 -22.95
CA ALA A 36 7.61 -10.05 -24.20
C ALA A 36 6.88 -8.69 -24.21
N VAL A 37 6.63 -8.03 -23.07
CA VAL A 37 5.70 -6.86 -23.02
C VAL A 37 6.28 -5.65 -22.27
N GLY A 38 7.47 -5.76 -21.68
CA GLY A 38 8.14 -4.64 -21.02
C GLY A 38 8.07 -4.70 -19.49
N TYR A 39 8.69 -3.69 -18.88
CA TYR A 39 8.85 -3.57 -17.43
C TYR A 39 7.60 -2.92 -16.82
N SER A 40 6.95 -3.59 -15.88
CA SER A 40 5.85 -3.01 -15.10
C SER A 40 6.30 -2.77 -13.67
N SER A 41 6.03 -1.59 -13.12
CA SER A 41 6.40 -1.22 -11.76
C SER A 41 5.30 -0.44 -11.07
N SER A 42 4.98 -0.82 -9.83
CA SER A 42 4.01 -0.17 -8.96
C SER A 42 4.66 0.20 -7.65
N THR A 43 4.26 1.33 -7.08
CA THR A 43 4.78 1.84 -5.80
C THR A 43 3.66 2.13 -4.83
N ALA A 44 3.93 1.91 -3.55
CA ALA A 44 3.10 2.30 -2.42
C ALA A 44 3.92 3.19 -1.49
N ASP A 45 3.44 4.40 -1.23
CA ASP A 45 4.04 5.33 -0.26
C ASP A 45 3.22 5.35 1.03
N PHE A 46 3.89 5.40 2.20
CA PHE A 46 3.26 5.38 3.52
C PHE A 46 3.45 6.70 4.28
N TRP A 47 2.37 7.20 4.89
CA TRP A 47 2.36 8.38 5.75
C TRP A 47 1.58 8.16 7.04
N CYS A 48 1.97 8.86 8.09
CA CYS A 48 1.19 8.91 9.33
C CYS A 48 0.03 9.89 9.15
N GLY A 49 -1.20 9.38 9.26
CA GLY A 49 -2.42 10.16 9.29
C GLY A 49 -2.58 10.97 10.58
N ARG A 50 -3.59 11.84 10.62
CA ARG A 50 -3.89 12.68 11.80
C ARG A 50 -4.60 11.92 12.93
N ASN A 51 -5.16 10.75 12.62
CA ASN A 51 -5.83 9.83 13.54
C ASN A 51 -4.94 8.62 13.88
N ASP A 52 -3.63 8.78 13.73
CA ASP A 52 -2.61 7.72 13.88
C ASP A 52 -2.74 6.52 12.92
N ALA A 53 -3.74 6.52 12.04
CA ALA A 53 -3.83 5.52 10.98
C ALA A 53 -2.72 5.69 9.94
N ILE A 54 -2.33 4.59 9.31
CA ILE A 54 -1.37 4.64 8.21
C ILE A 54 -2.12 4.97 6.92
N LEU A 55 -1.70 6.04 6.25
CA LEU A 55 -2.21 6.40 4.94
C LEU A 55 -1.28 5.86 3.87
N VAL A 56 -1.85 5.12 2.93
CA VAL A 56 -1.13 4.49 1.84
C VAL A 56 -1.57 5.08 0.51
N ARG A 57 -0.63 5.51 -0.31
CA ARG A 57 -0.89 5.89 -1.71
C ARG A 57 -0.24 4.89 -2.62
N ILE A 58 -1.02 4.27 -3.49
CA ILE A 58 -0.50 3.37 -4.52
C ILE A 58 -0.54 4.07 -5.87
N THR A 59 0.49 3.87 -6.69
CA THR A 59 0.61 4.43 -8.02
C THR A 59 1.05 3.36 -9.02
N TRP A 60 0.32 3.22 -10.13
CA TRP A 60 0.69 2.33 -11.23
C TRP A 60 0.10 2.84 -12.55
N MET A 61 0.88 2.80 -13.64
CA MET A 61 0.45 3.22 -14.99
C MET A 61 -0.25 4.59 -15.07
N GLY A 62 0.16 5.54 -14.22
CA GLY A 62 -0.42 6.90 -14.16
C GLY A 62 -1.68 7.03 -13.31
N TYR A 63 -2.25 5.92 -12.84
CA TYR A 63 -3.33 5.92 -11.86
C TYR A 63 -2.79 6.00 -10.44
N SER A 64 -3.60 6.54 -9.53
CA SER A 64 -3.29 6.61 -8.12
C SER A 64 -4.52 6.26 -7.29
N TRP A 65 -4.29 5.56 -6.18
CA TRP A 65 -5.33 5.21 -5.21
C TRP A 65 -4.85 5.54 -3.80
N SER A 66 -5.79 5.79 -2.92
CA SER A 66 -5.53 6.18 -1.53
C SER A 66 -6.28 5.26 -0.59
N PHE A 67 -5.58 4.78 0.43
CA PHE A 67 -6.09 3.86 1.43
C PHE A 67 -5.74 4.34 2.83
N GLN A 68 -6.59 3.98 3.78
CA GLN A 68 -6.29 3.98 5.19
C GLN A 68 -6.03 2.54 5.63
N VAL A 69 -5.04 2.35 6.48
CA VAL A 69 -4.68 1.04 7.02
C VAL A 69 -4.66 1.09 8.54
N LEU A 70 -5.34 0.11 9.12
CA LEU A 70 -5.39 -0.22 10.55
C LEU A 70 -4.99 -1.69 10.71
N ASP A 71 -4.73 -2.13 11.93
CA ASP A 71 -4.56 -3.56 12.20
C ASP A 71 -5.89 -4.32 12.05
N GLY A 72 -5.84 -5.65 12.11
CA GLY A 72 -7.03 -6.51 12.00
C GLY A 72 -8.06 -6.33 13.14
N SER A 73 -7.69 -5.65 14.22
CA SER A 73 -8.60 -5.24 15.30
C SER A 73 -9.13 -3.80 15.13
N VAL A 74 -8.85 -3.18 13.98
CA VAL A 74 -9.26 -1.81 13.62
C VAL A 74 -8.62 -0.77 14.54
N GLN A 75 -7.40 -1.04 15.03
CA GLN A 75 -6.59 -0.12 15.82
C GLN A 75 -5.44 0.48 14.99
N PRO A 76 -4.92 1.66 15.37
CA PRO A 76 -3.73 2.23 14.73
C PRO A 76 -2.53 1.28 14.80
N ILE A 77 -1.87 1.08 13.66
CA ILE A 77 -0.63 0.31 13.60
C ILE A 77 0.49 1.17 14.20
N PRO A 78 1.26 0.64 15.17
CA PRO A 78 2.43 1.35 15.69
C PRO A 78 3.40 1.69 14.55
N ASN A 79 3.78 2.96 14.44
CA ASN A 79 4.77 3.41 13.47
C ASN A 79 6.20 3.09 13.94
N GLU A 80 6.45 1.80 14.15
CA GLU A 80 7.71 1.19 14.53
C GLU A 80 8.21 0.30 13.40
N LYS A 81 9.48 -0.11 13.45
CA LYS A 81 10.13 -0.78 12.32
C LYS A 81 9.44 -2.10 11.95
N GLU A 82 9.25 -3.00 12.92
CA GLU A 82 8.74 -4.36 12.67
C GLU A 82 7.29 -4.36 12.13
N PRO A 83 6.29 -3.70 12.74
CA PRO A 83 4.92 -3.67 12.19
C PRO A 83 4.84 -3.02 10.81
N MET A 84 5.67 -2.01 10.55
CA MET A 84 5.69 -1.33 9.27
C MET A 84 6.39 -2.15 8.18
N GLU A 85 7.37 -2.99 8.53
CA GLU A 85 7.99 -3.96 7.60
C GLU A 85 7.00 -5.07 7.24
N GLU A 86 6.19 -5.53 8.19
CA GLU A 86 5.11 -6.50 7.94
C GLU A 86 4.04 -5.92 7.00
N LEU A 87 3.60 -4.69 7.24
CA LEU A 87 2.70 -3.98 6.34
C LEU A 87 3.32 -3.81 4.94
N ALA A 88 4.58 -3.39 4.86
CA ALA A 88 5.28 -3.21 3.59
C ALA A 88 5.35 -4.52 2.79
N PHE A 89 5.60 -5.64 3.48
CA PHE A 89 5.62 -6.96 2.87
C PHE A 89 4.26 -7.36 2.30
N VAL A 90 3.18 -7.19 3.06
CA VAL A 90 1.81 -7.47 2.60
C VAL A 90 1.45 -6.60 1.40
N VAL A 91 1.71 -5.28 1.49
CA VAL A 91 1.43 -4.36 0.38
C VAL A 91 2.24 -4.75 -0.86
N ALA A 92 3.53 -5.06 -0.73
CA ALA A 92 4.36 -5.48 -1.88
C ALA A 92 3.82 -6.75 -2.55
N ARG A 93 3.31 -7.71 -1.74
CA ARG A 93 2.70 -8.94 -2.25
C ARG A 93 1.41 -8.67 -3.02
N GLU A 94 0.56 -7.79 -2.52
CA GLU A 94 -0.66 -7.39 -3.23
C GLU A 94 -0.35 -6.58 -4.49
N LEU A 95 0.66 -5.70 -4.46
CA LEU A 95 1.15 -5.04 -5.67
C LEU A 95 1.63 -6.05 -6.71
N TYR A 96 2.37 -7.08 -6.30
CA TYR A 96 2.81 -8.14 -7.20
C TYR A 96 1.61 -8.87 -7.83
N ARG A 97 0.66 -9.35 -7.00
CA ARG A 97 -0.56 -10.02 -7.47
C ARG A 97 -1.29 -9.15 -8.49
N TRP A 98 -1.48 -7.88 -8.15
CA TRP A 98 -2.20 -6.93 -8.98
C TRP A 98 -1.51 -6.61 -10.30
N ILE A 99 -0.17 -6.44 -10.32
CA ILE A 99 0.59 -6.30 -11.57
C ILE A 99 0.46 -7.56 -12.44
N THR A 100 0.49 -8.75 -11.83
CA THR A 100 0.39 -10.01 -12.60
C THR A 100 -1.02 -10.30 -13.16
N GLU A 101 -2.06 -9.76 -12.54
CA GLU A 101 -3.44 -9.87 -13.01
C GLU A 101 -3.80 -8.82 -14.09
N ASP A 102 -2.91 -7.86 -14.35
CA ASP A 102 -3.06 -6.77 -15.32
C ASP A 102 -4.34 -5.91 -15.14
N ALA A 103 -4.83 -5.79 -13.90
CA ALA A 103 -6.06 -5.07 -13.55
C ALA A 103 -5.82 -3.58 -13.29
N ALA A 104 -5.20 -2.86 -14.24
CA ALA A 104 -4.72 -1.48 -14.03
C ALA A 104 -5.83 -0.44 -13.81
N ASP A 105 -7.07 -0.74 -14.17
CA ASP A 105 -8.25 0.12 -14.02
C ASP A 105 -8.93 0.01 -12.64
N LEU A 106 -8.55 -0.99 -11.83
CA LEU A 106 -9.12 -1.26 -10.51
C LEU A 106 -8.06 -1.11 -9.40
N PRO A 107 -8.45 -0.71 -8.17
CA PRO A 107 -7.52 -0.66 -7.05
C PRO A 107 -6.98 -2.06 -6.69
N PRO A 108 -5.75 -2.16 -6.13
CA PRO A 108 -5.15 -3.44 -5.72
C PRO A 108 -5.82 -4.11 -4.50
N PHE A 109 -6.64 -3.35 -3.77
CA PHE A 109 -7.40 -3.84 -2.63
C PHE A 109 -8.89 -3.63 -2.90
N ASP A 110 -9.69 -4.65 -2.59
CA ASP A 110 -11.15 -4.59 -2.64
C ASP A 110 -11.70 -3.69 -1.52
N ASP A 111 -12.89 -3.11 -1.74
CA ASP A 111 -13.61 -2.28 -0.75
C ASP A 111 -14.24 -3.13 0.36
#